data_AF-A0AAC9AML5-F1
#
_entry.id   AF-A0AAC9AML5-F1
#
_cell.length_a   1.000
_cell.length_b   1.000
_cell.length_c   1.000
_cell.angle_alpha   90.00
_cell.angle_beta   90.00
_cell.angle_gamma   90.00
#
_symmetry.space_group_name_H-M   'P 1'
#
loop_
_entity.id
_entity.type
_entity.pdbx_description
1 polymer ?
#
loop_
_entity_poly.entity_id
_entity_poly.type
_entity_poly.pdbx_seq_one_letter_code
_entity_poly.pdbx_strand_id
1 'polypeptide(L)'
;MTDPTTPDWDQMADWAESQAPLTDDSAPMLTGEQARQAGRQLLRGRPNVGADHATGAGQSRKRATRLDEQTDAALVARARREHKSVSAVIRDVLRDELAKS
;
A
#
# COMPACT_ATOMS: atom_id res chain seq x y z
N MET A 1 -4.00 11.93 -36.36
CA MET A 1 -2.96 11.33 -35.50
C MET A 1 -2.97 12.13 -34.21
N THR A 2 -3.72 11.65 -33.20
CA THR A 2 -3.89 12.33 -31.90
C THR A 2 -2.67 12.07 -31.01
N ASP A 3 -2.18 13.12 -30.37
CA ASP A 3 -1.06 13.09 -29.44
C ASP A 3 -1.43 12.25 -28.20
N PRO A 4 -0.68 11.19 -27.85
CA PRO A 4 -0.99 10.31 -26.72
C PRO A 4 -0.87 10.99 -25.34
N THR A 5 -0.42 12.25 -25.28
CA THR A 5 -0.30 13.01 -24.03
C THR A 5 -1.43 14.02 -23.81
N THR A 6 -2.31 14.24 -24.78
CA THR A 6 -3.47 15.13 -24.60
C THR A 6 -4.64 14.35 -24.03
N PRO A 7 -5.17 14.73 -22.84
CA PRO A 7 -6.37 14.10 -22.30
C PRO A 7 -7.54 14.24 -23.28
N ASP A 8 -8.23 13.13 -23.53
CA ASP A 8 -9.44 13.11 -24.33
C ASP A 8 -10.60 13.68 -23.51
N TRP A 9 -10.81 14.98 -23.62
CA TRP A 9 -11.81 15.73 -22.87
C TRP A 9 -13.24 15.29 -23.22
N ASP A 10 -13.48 14.84 -24.44
CA ASP A 10 -14.78 14.37 -24.89
C ASP A 10 -15.09 13.01 -24.26
N GLN A 11 -14.12 12.08 -24.24
CA GLN A 11 -14.25 10.81 -23.52
C GLN A 11 -14.47 11.02 -22.01
N MET A 12 -13.84 12.02 -21.40
CA MET A 12 -14.05 12.36 -20.00
C MET A 12 -15.45 12.93 -19.74
N ALA A 13 -15.97 13.76 -20.65
CA ALA A 13 -17.32 14.29 -20.57
C ALA A 13 -18.37 13.16 -20.70
N ASP A 14 -18.20 12.27 -21.68
CA ASP A 14 -19.06 11.09 -21.87
C ASP A 14 -19.06 10.18 -20.64
N TRP A 15 -17.90 9.99 -19.98
CA TRP A 15 -17.82 9.24 -18.72
C TRP A 15 -18.56 9.93 -17.57
N ALA A 16 -18.45 11.26 -17.44
CA ALA A 16 -19.11 12.03 -16.39
C ALA A 16 -20.64 12.08 -16.55
N GLU A 17 -21.13 12.06 -17.80
CA GLU A 17 -22.57 12.00 -18.11
C GLU A 17 -23.13 10.56 -18.08
N SER A 18 -22.26 9.56 -18.15
CA SER A 18 -22.67 8.17 -17.96
C SER A 18 -23.18 7.96 -16.54
N GLN A 19 -24.28 7.21 -16.38
CA GLN A 19 -24.75 6.76 -15.06
C GLN A 19 -23.86 5.64 -14.51
N ALA A 20 -22.56 5.90 -14.41
CA ALA A 20 -21.69 5.06 -13.61
C ALA A 20 -22.27 5.05 -12.18
N PRO A 21 -22.58 3.88 -11.61
CA PRO A 21 -23.06 3.84 -10.24
C PRO A 21 -21.96 4.44 -9.36
N LEU A 22 -22.22 5.62 -8.81
CA LEU A 22 -21.51 6.09 -7.64
C LEU A 22 -21.71 4.98 -6.62
N THR A 23 -20.66 4.21 -6.36
CA THR A 23 -20.72 3.15 -5.36
C THR A 23 -21.17 3.79 -4.05
N ASP A 24 -22.13 3.17 -3.36
CA ASP A 24 -22.63 3.57 -2.02
C ASP A 24 -21.51 3.67 -0.95
N ASP A 25 -20.25 3.42 -1.32
CA ASP A 25 -19.04 3.66 -0.52
C ASP A 25 -18.79 5.14 -0.19
N SER A 26 -19.59 6.08 -0.71
CA SER A 26 -19.58 7.45 -0.21
C SER A 26 -20.11 7.48 1.22
N ALA A 27 -19.20 7.58 2.19
CA ALA A 27 -19.57 7.81 3.58
C ALA A 27 -20.57 8.97 3.68
N PRO A 28 -21.62 8.85 4.52
CA PRO A 28 -22.66 9.87 4.61
C PRO A 28 -22.05 11.24 4.92
N MET A 29 -22.56 12.27 4.26
CA MET A 29 -22.11 13.65 4.44
C MET A 29 -22.28 14.04 5.92
N LEU A 30 -21.18 14.17 6.65
CA LEU A 30 -21.21 14.62 8.04
C LEU A 30 -21.63 16.10 8.06
N THR A 31 -22.65 16.43 8.84
CA THR A 31 -23.12 17.80 9.03
C THR A 31 -23.17 18.16 10.52
N GLY A 32 -23.25 19.46 10.83
CA GLY A 32 -23.42 19.95 12.19
C GLY A 32 -22.33 19.46 13.16
N GLU A 33 -22.75 18.88 14.28
CA GLU A 33 -21.83 18.46 15.35
C GLU A 33 -20.91 17.31 14.92
N GLN A 34 -21.40 16.43 14.05
CA GLN A 34 -20.60 15.31 13.52
C GLN A 34 -19.45 15.82 12.63
N ALA A 35 -19.71 16.82 11.79
CA ALA A 35 -18.67 17.48 10.99
C ALA A 35 -17.64 18.19 11.87
N ARG A 36 -18.08 18.87 12.94
CA ARG A 36 -17.17 19.53 13.90
C ARG A 36 -16.33 18.53 14.68
N GLN A 37 -16.89 17.40 15.07
CA GLN A 37 -16.16 16.35 15.76
C GLN A 37 -15.13 15.68 14.85
N ALA A 38 -15.51 15.33 13.62
CA ALA A 38 -14.59 14.78 12.61
C ALA A 38 -13.50 15.77 12.23
N GLY A 39 -13.84 17.04 12.03
CA GLY A 39 -12.88 18.12 11.78
C GLY A 39 -11.89 18.28 12.94
N ARG A 40 -12.35 18.21 14.20
CA ARG A 40 -11.46 18.22 15.37
C ARG A 40 -10.55 17.00 15.43
N GLN A 41 -11.01 15.82 15.03
CA GLN A 41 -10.17 14.62 14.96
C GLN A 41 -9.12 14.72 13.83
N LEU A 42 -9.50 15.27 12.68
CA LEU A 42 -8.60 15.49 11.54
C LEU A 42 -7.53 16.55 11.84
N LEU A 43 -7.94 17.65 12.49
CA LEU A 43 -7.08 18.80 12.80
C LEU A 43 -6.21 18.62 14.06
N ARG A 44 -6.46 17.57 14.87
CA ARG A 44 -5.60 17.20 16.01
C ARG A 44 -4.25 16.60 15.59
N GLY A 45 -3.89 16.74 14.31
CA GLY A 45 -2.72 16.14 13.69
C GLY A 45 -2.97 14.70 13.30
N ARG A 46 -2.08 14.14 12.45
CA ARG A 46 -2.08 12.71 12.16
C ARG A 46 -2.06 11.97 13.50
N PRO A 47 -3.03 11.09 13.81
CA PRO A 47 -2.90 10.23 14.96
C PRO A 47 -1.56 9.53 14.83
N ASN A 48 -0.62 9.86 15.71
CA ASN A 48 0.48 8.95 15.97
C ASN A 48 -0.23 7.76 16.59
N VAL A 49 -0.53 6.76 15.76
CA VAL A 49 -0.80 5.43 16.28
C VAL A 49 0.40 5.19 17.20
N GLY A 50 0.21 5.15 18.51
CA GLY A 50 1.34 5.14 19.46
C GLY A 50 2.31 4.01 19.14
N ALA A 51 3.48 3.95 19.77
CA ALA A 51 4.45 2.87 19.54
C ALA A 51 3.80 1.45 19.56
N ASP A 52 2.70 1.30 20.31
CA ASP A 52 1.90 0.08 20.42
C ASP A 52 0.98 -0.22 19.20
N HIS A 53 0.61 0.79 18.41
CA HIS A 53 -0.28 0.66 17.26
C HIS A 53 0.35 1.08 15.90
N ALA A 54 1.41 1.91 15.86
CA ALA A 54 2.08 2.30 14.60
C ALA A 54 3.04 1.24 14.10
N THR A 55 3.51 0.42 15.03
CA THR A 55 4.32 -0.75 14.79
C THR A 55 3.61 -1.86 15.50
N GLY A 56 2.86 -2.69 14.77
CA GLY A 56 2.38 -3.95 15.34
C GLY A 56 3.55 -4.63 16.06
N ALA A 57 3.33 -4.98 17.33
CA ALA A 57 4.36 -5.56 18.19
C ALA A 57 5.21 -6.57 17.41
N GLY A 58 6.51 -6.30 17.28
CA GLY A 58 7.48 -7.27 16.73
C GLY A 58 7.90 -7.12 15.27
N GLN A 59 7.53 -6.07 14.53
CA GLN A 59 8.13 -5.85 13.20
C GLN A 59 9.51 -5.18 13.33
N SER A 60 10.57 -5.95 13.02
CA SER A 60 11.95 -5.47 12.97
C SER A 60 12.10 -4.31 11.97
N ARG A 61 13.05 -3.39 12.23
CA ARG A 61 13.37 -2.30 11.30
C ARG A 61 13.68 -2.87 9.91
N LYS A 62 13.16 -2.24 8.85
CA LYS A 62 13.48 -2.61 7.47
C LYS A 62 14.99 -2.46 7.25
N ARG A 63 15.65 -3.56 6.87
CA ARG A 63 17.06 -3.58 6.44
C ARG A 63 17.07 -3.71 4.92
N ALA A 64 17.73 -2.79 4.24
CA ALA A 64 17.92 -2.82 2.79
C ALA A 64 19.38 -3.12 2.48
N THR A 65 19.61 -4.16 1.68
CA THR A 65 20.94 -4.61 1.29
C THR A 65 20.99 -4.69 -0.23
N ARG A 66 22.11 -4.26 -0.83
CA ARG A 66 22.36 -4.49 -2.26
C ARG A 66 22.82 -5.93 -2.46
N LEU A 67 22.15 -6.66 -3.33
CA LEU A 67 22.50 -8.02 -3.72
C LEU A 67 23.13 -7.98 -5.13
N ASP A 68 24.00 -8.94 -5.43
CA ASP A 68 24.39 -9.19 -6.81
C ASP A 68 23.21 -9.75 -7.61
N GLU A 69 23.31 -9.62 -8.94
CA GLU A 69 22.23 -9.99 -9.87
C GLU A 69 21.87 -11.48 -9.78
N GLN A 70 22.86 -12.35 -9.60
CA GLN A 70 22.63 -13.80 -9.53
C GLN A 70 21.84 -14.17 -8.28
N THR A 71 22.18 -13.59 -7.13
CA THR A 71 21.47 -13.81 -5.86
C THR A 71 20.03 -13.28 -5.94
N ASP A 72 19.82 -12.08 -6.48
CA ASP A 72 18.46 -11.52 -6.63
C ASP A 72 17.58 -12.38 -7.55
N ALA A 73 18.13 -12.79 -8.70
CA ALA A 73 17.43 -13.67 -9.65
C ALA A 73 17.04 -15.01 -9.00
N ALA A 74 17.94 -15.60 -8.19
CA ALA A 74 17.67 -16.83 -7.46
C ALA A 74 16.54 -16.67 -6.43
N LEU A 75 16.50 -15.55 -5.72
CA LEU A 75 15.45 -15.22 -4.76
C LEU A 75 14.09 -15.02 -5.46
N VAL A 76 14.07 -14.31 -6.59
CA VAL A 76 12.85 -14.11 -7.40
C VAL A 76 12.34 -15.44 -7.95
N ALA A 77 13.22 -16.28 -8.50
CA ALA A 77 12.85 -17.60 -9.00
C ALA A 77 12.26 -18.49 -7.90
N ARG A 78 12.86 -18.48 -6.70
CA ARG A 78 12.36 -19.23 -5.55
C ARG A 78 11.01 -18.71 -5.07
N ALA A 79 10.84 -17.39 -4.98
CA ALA A 79 9.57 -16.76 -4.61
C ALA A 79 8.43 -17.16 -5.55
N ARG A 80 8.69 -17.22 -6.86
CA ARG A 80 7.72 -17.69 -7.86
C ARG A 80 7.34 -19.15 -7.67
N ARG A 81 8.31 -20.04 -7.48
CA ARG A 81 8.05 -21.48 -7.25
C ARG A 81 7.26 -21.75 -5.96
N GLU A 82 7.54 -20.98 -4.91
CA GLU A 82 6.89 -21.16 -3.60
C GLU A 82 5.59 -20.35 -3.44
N HIS A 83 5.18 -19.58 -4.46
CA HIS A 83 4.04 -18.65 -4.37
C HIS A 83 4.12 -17.69 -3.17
N LYS A 84 5.33 -17.22 -2.85
CA LYS A 84 5.63 -16.30 -1.74
C LYS A 84 6.13 -14.97 -2.26
N SER A 85 6.10 -13.95 -1.39
CA SER A 85 6.85 -12.71 -1.65
C SER A 85 8.35 -12.94 -1.48
N VAL A 86 9.17 -12.19 -2.22
CA VAL A 86 10.64 -12.24 -2.10
C VAL A 86 11.09 -11.97 -0.66
N SER A 87 10.47 -11.01 0.03
CA SER A 87 10.77 -10.72 1.44
C SER A 87 10.37 -11.85 2.40
N ALA A 88 9.37 -12.68 2.08
CA ALA A 88 9.09 -13.88 2.86
C ALA A 88 10.17 -14.95 2.67
N VAL A 89 10.59 -15.19 1.42
CA VAL A 89 11.69 -16.11 1.10
C VAL A 89 13.00 -15.68 1.78
N ILE A 90 13.36 -14.39 1.72
CA ILE A 90 14.56 -13.87 2.41
C ILE A 90 14.48 -14.14 3.91
N ARG A 91 13.33 -13.90 4.54
CA ARG A 91 13.14 -14.14 5.98
C ARG A 91 13.27 -15.62 6.33
N ASP A 92 12.70 -16.51 5.52
CA ASP A 92 12.78 -17.96 5.75
C ASP A 92 14.23 -18.43 5.61
N VAL A 93 14.92 -18.05 4.53
CA VAL A 93 16.35 -18.38 4.32
C VAL A 93 17.21 -17.88 5.48
N LEU A 94 17.05 -16.62 5.88
CA LEU A 94 17.82 -16.07 7.00
C LEU A 94 17.52 -16.78 8.33
N ARG A 95 16.26 -17.15 8.58
CA ARG A 95 15.88 -17.91 9.78
C ARG A 95 16.57 -19.27 9.79
N ASP A 96 16.53 -19.98 8.66
CA ASP A 96 17.13 -21.31 8.51
C ASP A 96 18.66 -21.25 8.68
N GLU A 97 19.32 -20.26 8.10
CA GLU A 97 20.79 -20.09 8.24
C GLU A 97 21.18 -19.71 9.67
N LEU A 98 20.45 -18.81 10.31
CA LEU A 98 20.74 -18.40 11.69
C LEU A 98 20.44 -19.50 12.72
N ALA A 99 19.53 -20.44 12.43
CA ALA A 99 19.23 -21.58 13.29
C ALA A 99 20.30 -22.69 13.23
N LYS A 100 21.18 -22.67 12.23
CA LYS A 100 22.32 -23.61 12.10
C LYS A 100 23.55 -23.16 12.91
N SER A 101 23.52 -21.94 13.45
CA SER A 101 24.60 -21.34 14.26
C SER A 101 24.40 -21.67 15.73
#